data_AF-A0A080M2F4-F1
#
_entry.id   AF-A0A080M2F4-F1
#
_cell.length_a   1.000
_cell.length_b   1.000
_cell.length_c   1.000
_cell.angle_alpha   90.00
_cell.angle_beta   90.00
_cell.angle_gamma   90.00
#
_symmetry.space_group_name_H-M   'P 1'
#
loop_
_entity.id
_entity.type
_entity.pdbx_description
1 polymer ?
#
loop_
_entity_poly.entity_id
_entity_poly.type
_entity_poly.pdbx_seq_one_letter_code
_entity_poly.pdbx_strand_id
1 'polypeptide(L)'
;MSSSLSALEHLLALAEAMLSAAEDGDWELLARHEAARRALTDSLPSNLTSQLAPAEAVRARTLIGNCQRCDARIRPLVEARLNELRVVLREV
;
A
#
# COMPACT_ATOMS: atom_id res chain seq x y z
N MET A 1 -3.68 -20.71 -9.60
CA MET A 1 -3.92 -19.52 -8.75
C MET A 1 -4.83 -18.59 -9.51
N SER A 2 -5.84 -18.04 -8.83
CA SER A 2 -6.74 -17.05 -9.44
C SER A 2 -6.05 -15.70 -9.70
N SER A 3 -6.49 -14.99 -10.73
CA SER A 3 -6.02 -13.62 -11.06
C SER A 3 -6.24 -12.66 -9.89
N SER A 4 -7.36 -12.82 -9.17
CA SER A 4 -7.68 -12.07 -7.96
C SER A 4 -6.63 -12.21 -6.87
N LEU A 5 -6.12 -13.43 -6.63
CA LEU A 5 -5.12 -13.66 -5.60
C LEU A 5 -3.76 -13.08 -6.00
N SER A 6 -3.38 -13.21 -7.27
CA SER A 6 -2.16 -12.58 -7.81
C SER A 6 -2.20 -11.06 -7.70
N ALA A 7 -3.35 -10.44 -7.94
CA ALA A 7 -3.50 -9.00 -7.76
C ALA A 7 -3.32 -8.56 -6.29
N LEU A 8 -3.84 -9.33 -5.33
CA LEU A 8 -3.64 -9.06 -3.90
C LEU A 8 -2.17 -9.20 -3.48
N GLU A 9 -1.44 -10.15 -4.04
CA GLU A 9 0.00 -10.30 -3.81
C GLU A 9 0.78 -9.10 -4.35
N HIS A 10 0.42 -8.62 -5.54
CA HIS A 10 1.05 -7.43 -6.11
C HIS A 10 0.72 -6.16 -5.32
N LEU A 11 -0.51 -6.02 -4.81
CA LEU A 11 -0.85 -4.93 -3.90
C LEU A 11 -0.02 -4.97 -2.61
N LEU A 12 0.23 -6.15 -2.06
CA LEU A 12 1.09 -6.30 -0.89
C LEU A 12 2.55 -5.92 -1.20
N ALA A 13 3.10 -6.40 -2.32
CA ALA A 13 4.46 -6.05 -2.72
C ALA A 13 4.65 -4.54 -2.88
N LEU A 14 3.64 -3.84 -3.42
CA LEU A 14 3.64 -2.38 -3.50
C LEU A 14 3.57 -1.72 -2.12
N ALA A 15 2.75 -2.24 -1.20
CA ALA A 15 2.67 -1.73 0.17
C ALA A 15 4.00 -1.91 0.95
N GLU A 16 4.68 -3.03 0.74
CA GLU A 16 6.02 -3.29 1.33
C GLU A 16 7.08 -2.36 0.73
N ALA A 17 7.07 -2.13 -0.59
CA ALA A 17 7.97 -1.20 -1.25
C ALA A 17 7.73 0.26 -0.80
N MET A 18 6.46 0.66 -0.65
CA MET A 18 6.09 1.96 -0.06
C MET A 18 6.65 2.10 1.36
N LEU A 19 6.54 1.05 2.19
CA LEU A 19 7.06 1.09 3.54
C LEU A 19 8.58 1.24 3.57
N SER A 20 9.31 0.48 2.76
CA SER A 20 10.77 0.63 2.63
C SER A 20 11.14 2.06 2.22
N ALA A 21 10.49 2.61 1.18
CA ALA A 21 10.75 3.97 0.73
C ALA A 21 10.48 5.02 1.83
N ALA A 22 9.41 4.84 2.61
CA ALA A 22 9.10 5.73 3.73
C ALA A 22 10.13 5.61 4.87
N GLU A 23 10.62 4.40 5.16
CA GLU A 23 11.68 4.16 6.16
C GLU A 23 13.03 4.76 5.72
N ASP A 24 13.33 4.72 4.43
CA ASP A 24 14.54 5.32 3.83
C ASP A 24 14.41 6.85 3.61
N GLY A 25 13.22 7.42 3.79
CA GLY A 25 12.94 8.83 3.53
C GLY A 25 12.90 9.20 2.03
N ASP A 26 12.80 8.22 1.14
CA ASP A 26 12.63 8.42 -0.31
C ASP A 26 11.16 8.70 -0.64
N TRP A 27 10.76 9.96 -0.40
CA TRP A 27 9.38 10.41 -0.58
C TRP A 27 8.93 10.40 -2.05
N GLU A 28 9.86 10.53 -3.00
CA GLU A 28 9.54 10.45 -4.44
C GLU A 28 9.24 9.02 -4.86
N LEU A 29 10.06 8.05 -4.43
CA LEU A 29 9.81 6.64 -4.67
C LEU A 29 8.52 6.17 -3.97
N LEU A 30 8.26 6.63 -2.74
CA LEU A 30 7.00 6.39 -2.04
C LEU A 30 5.80 6.84 -2.90
N ALA A 31 5.83 8.06 -3.45
CA ALA A 31 4.75 8.60 -4.28
C ALA A 31 4.57 7.80 -5.59
N ARG A 32 5.65 7.33 -6.22
CA ARG A 32 5.58 6.48 -7.41
C ARG A 32 4.92 5.13 -7.11
N HIS A 33 5.29 4.50 -6.00
CA HIS A 33 4.66 3.24 -5.59
C HIS A 33 3.19 3.42 -5.22
N GLU A 34 2.84 4.53 -4.56
CA GLU A 34 1.45 4.90 -4.26
C GLU A 34 0.62 5.03 -5.54
N ALA A 35 1.14 5.74 -6.55
CA ALA A 35 0.48 5.87 -7.85
C ALA A 35 0.28 4.52 -8.54
N ALA A 36 1.29 3.65 -8.54
CA ALA A 36 1.19 2.30 -9.09
C ALA A 36 0.15 1.44 -8.36
N ARG A 37 0.10 1.53 -7.02
CA ARG A 37 -0.88 0.82 -6.20
C ARG A 37 -2.30 1.31 -6.45
N ARG A 38 -2.49 2.63 -6.61
CA ARG A 38 -3.78 3.22 -6.98
C ARG A 38 -4.24 2.74 -8.34
N ALA A 39 -3.37 2.81 -9.36
CA ALA A 39 -3.69 2.31 -10.70
C ALA A 39 -4.06 0.82 -10.73
N LEU A 40 -3.34 -0.01 -9.96
CA LEU A 40 -3.69 -1.42 -9.81
C LEU A 40 -5.07 -1.56 -9.15
N THR A 41 -5.33 -0.83 -8.07
CA THR A 41 -6.62 -0.89 -7.35
C THR A 41 -7.79 -0.50 -8.26
N ASP A 42 -7.62 0.57 -9.06
CA ASP A 42 -8.65 1.05 -10.00
C ASP A 42 -8.91 0.06 -11.14
N SER A 43 -7.92 -0.77 -11.49
CA SER A 43 -8.08 -1.83 -12.50
C SER A 43 -8.83 -3.07 -11.99
N LEU A 44 -9.00 -3.20 -10.67
CA LEU A 44 -9.58 -4.40 -10.06
C LEU A 44 -11.11 -4.33 -10.00
N PRO A 45 -11.81 -5.43 -10.28
CA PRO A 45 -13.25 -5.47 -10.19
C PRO A 45 -13.71 -5.40 -8.73
N SER A 46 -14.81 -4.71 -8.47
CA SER A 46 -15.38 -4.54 -7.12
C SER A 46 -15.83 -5.85 -6.46
N ASN A 47 -16.01 -6.91 -7.24
CA ASN A 47 -16.42 -8.24 -6.77
C ASN A 47 -15.25 -9.24 -6.65
N LEU A 48 -14.01 -8.76 -6.59
CA LEU A 48 -12.77 -9.56 -6.59
C LEU A 48 -12.79 -10.74 -5.59
N THR A 49 -13.28 -10.52 -4.38
CA THR A 49 -13.31 -11.51 -3.30
C THR A 49 -14.42 -12.55 -3.45
N SER A 50 -15.49 -12.23 -4.17
CA SER A 50 -16.61 -13.16 -4.43
C SER A 50 -16.24 -14.27 -5.43
N GLN A 51 -15.15 -14.09 -6.17
CA GLN A 51 -14.64 -15.04 -7.16
C GLN A 51 -13.60 -16.03 -6.58
N LEU A 52 -13.24 -15.87 -5.31
CA LEU A 52 -12.23 -16.70 -4.66
C LEU A 52 -12.85 -18.00 -4.12
N ALA A 53 -12.17 -19.12 -4.36
CA ALA A 53 -12.50 -20.37 -3.67
C ALA A 53 -12.29 -20.23 -2.15
N PRO A 54 -12.99 -21.00 -1.30
CA PRO A 54 -12.87 -20.87 0.16
C PRO A 54 -11.43 -20.97 0.69
N ALA A 55 -10.60 -21.83 0.09
CA ALA A 55 -9.18 -21.95 0.43
C ALA A 55 -8.36 -20.69 0.06
N GLU A 56 -8.68 -20.05 -1.06
CA GLU A 56 -8.04 -18.80 -1.48
C GLU A 56 -8.52 -17.59 -0.66
N ALA A 57 -9.76 -17.62 -0.17
CA ALA A 57 -10.33 -16.56 0.66
C ALA A 57 -9.56 -16.36 1.98
N VAL A 58 -9.06 -17.44 2.59
CA VAL A 58 -8.21 -17.35 3.80
C VAL A 58 -6.92 -16.59 3.48
N ARG A 59 -6.23 -16.98 2.39
CA ARG A 59 -4.99 -16.33 1.95
C ARG A 59 -5.22 -14.88 1.56
N ALA A 60 -6.31 -14.57 0.86
CA ALA A 60 -6.69 -13.21 0.52
C ALA A 60 -6.87 -12.32 1.76
N ARG A 61 -7.53 -12.82 2.81
CA ARG A 61 -7.66 -12.10 4.09
C ARG A 61 -6.31 -11.82 4.73
N THR A 62 -5.40 -12.79 4.71
CA THR A 62 -4.03 -12.60 5.20
C THR A 62 -3.31 -11.50 4.42
N LEU A 63 -3.36 -11.53 3.08
CA LEU A 63 -2.73 -10.51 2.24
C LEU A 63 -3.29 -9.11 2.50
N ILE A 64 -4.62 -8.98 2.57
CA ILE A 64 -5.28 -7.70 2.89
C ILE A 64 -4.85 -7.20 4.28
N GLY A 65 -4.82 -8.08 5.28
CA GLY A 65 -4.35 -7.72 6.62
C GLY A 65 -2.89 -7.27 6.63
N ASN A 66 -2.03 -7.86 5.80
CA ASN A 66 -0.64 -7.44 5.67
C ASN A 66 -0.52 -6.05 5.03
N CYS A 67 -1.30 -5.76 3.99
CA CYS A 67 -1.35 -4.42 3.39
C CYS A 67 -1.75 -3.36 4.44
N GLN A 68 -2.81 -3.64 5.21
CA GLN A 68 -3.28 -2.73 6.27
C GLN A 68 -2.22 -2.48 7.34
N ARG A 69 -1.43 -3.50 7.70
CA ARG A 69 -0.31 -3.33 8.64
C ARG A 69 0.80 -2.46 8.06
N CYS A 70 1.13 -2.59 6.77
CA CYS A 70 2.09 -1.72 6.11
C CYS A 70 1.60 -0.26 6.10
N ASP A 71 0.33 -0.04 5.74
CA ASP A 71 -0.29 1.30 5.74
C ASP A 71 -0.26 1.95 7.13
N ALA A 72 -0.56 1.18 8.17
CA ALA A 72 -0.50 1.65 9.54
C ALA A 72 0.92 2.07 9.99
N ARG A 73 1.97 1.46 9.42
CA ARG A 73 3.38 1.82 9.65
C ARG A 73 3.84 3.00 8.82
N ILE A 74 3.37 3.13 7.57
CA ILE A 74 3.71 4.26 6.69
C ILE A 74 3.14 5.57 7.23
N ARG A 75 1.89 5.55 7.70
CA ARG A 75 1.17 6.77 8.15
C ARG A 75 1.97 7.65 9.12
N PRO A 76 2.50 7.16 10.26
CA PRO A 76 3.26 8.01 11.17
C PRO A 76 4.54 8.60 10.55
N LEU A 77 5.19 7.91 9.61
CA LEU A 77 6.38 8.41 8.93
C LEU A 77 6.04 9.61 8.03
N VAL A 78 4.95 9.50 7.27
CA VAL A 78 4.45 10.59 6.42
C VAL A 78 3.98 11.77 7.27
N GLU A 79 3.27 11.52 8.37
CA GLU A 79 2.83 12.57 9.30
C GLU A 79 4.02 13.34 9.90
N ALA A 80 5.06 12.62 10.34
CA ALA A 80 6.29 13.23 10.84
C ALA A 80 6.92 14.14 9.77
N ARG A 81 7.07 13.63 8.54
CA ARG A 81 7.65 14.39 7.43
C ARG A 81 6.85 15.65 7.09
N LEU A 82 5.52 15.54 7.05
CA LEU A 82 4.65 16.69 6.78
C LEU A 82 4.76 17.75 7.89
N ASN A 83 4.91 17.33 9.15
CA ASN A 83 5.12 18.25 10.26
C ASN A 83 6.47 18.97 10.16
N GLU A 84 7.55 18.28 9.80
CA GLU A 84 8.86 18.90 9.53
C GLU A 84 8.77 19.97 8.42
N LEU A 85 8.15 19.60 7.28
CA LEU A 85 8.00 20.52 6.16
C LEU A 85 7.16 21.76 6.52
N ARG A 86 6.12 21.59 7.36
CA ARG A 86 5.31 22.71 7.84
C ARG A 86 6.09 23.68 8.72
N VAL A 87 7.02 23.19 9.53
CA VAL A 87 7.90 24.06 10.33
C VAL A 87 8.81 24.86 9.41
N VAL A 88 9.52 24.18 8.51
CA VAL A 88 10.45 24.81 7.56
C VAL A 88 9.75 25.87 6.68
N LEU A 89 8.55 25.57 6.16
CA LEU A 89 7.81 26.48 5.29
C LEU A 89 7.15 27.66 6.02
N ARG A 90 7.05 27.63 7.35
CA ARG A 90 6.54 28.76 8.15
C ARG A 90 7.63 29.75 8.54
N GLU A 91 8.89 29.33 8.49
CA GLU A 91 10.07 30.16 8.79
C GLU A 91 10.60 30.94 7.57
N VAL A 92 9.91 30.80 6.42
CA VAL A 92 10.20 31.49 5.15
C VAL A 92 9.08 32.49 4.86
#